data_AF-A0A1F3Y760-F1
#
_entry.id   AF-A0A1F3Y760-F1
#
_cell.length_a   1.000
_cell.length_b   1.000
_cell.length_c   1.000
_cell.angle_alpha   90.00
_cell.angle_beta   90.00
_cell.angle_gamma   90.00
#
_symmetry.space_group_name_H-M   'P 1'
#
loop_
_entity.id
_entity.type
_entity.pdbx_description
1 polymer ?
#
loop_
_entity_poly.entity_id
_entity_poly.type
_entity_poly.pdbx_seq_one_letter_code
_entity_poly.pdbx_strand_id
1 'polypeptide(L)'
;MVSTGWIRYMRQSLGMTMKILANRTGLSIPTIAQAEKGEIAGRITIGTLEAMAKGMNCDFVYAFVPKTNIDKMIKNEALTKAKRILSNADTHMTLENQRVKQPFEERVRALAGILLKKGDVW
;
A
#
# COMPACT_ATOMS: atom_id res chain seq x y z
N MET A 1 5.96 17.69 -20.89
CA MET A 1 4.59 17.14 -21.02
C MET A 1 3.83 17.63 -19.80
N VAL A 2 2.77 18.44 -19.96
CA VAL A 2 2.01 18.96 -18.81
C VAL A 2 1.38 17.77 -18.09
N SER A 3 1.76 17.50 -16.82
CA SER A 3 1.13 16.40 -16.09
C SER A 3 -0.34 16.78 -15.86
N THR A 4 -1.23 16.04 -16.51
CA THR A 4 -2.67 16.20 -16.32
C THR A 4 -3.12 15.11 -15.36
N GLY A 5 -3.89 15.49 -14.34
CA GLY A 5 -4.53 14.52 -13.44
C GLY A 5 -5.52 13.64 -14.20
N TRP A 6 -5.76 12.43 -13.69
CA TRP A 6 -6.64 11.44 -14.32
C TRP A 6 -8.07 11.96 -14.45
N ILE A 7 -8.58 12.70 -13.46
CA ILE A 7 -9.91 13.32 -13.52
C ILE A 7 -10.01 14.25 -14.73
N ARG A 8 -9.03 15.15 -14.91
CA ARG A 8 -9.03 16.10 -16.01
C ARG A 8 -8.93 15.38 -17.36
N TYR A 9 -8.03 14.41 -17.45
CA TYR A 9 -7.83 13.62 -18.66
C TYR A 9 -9.11 12.89 -19.07
N MET A 10 -9.76 12.18 -18.13
CA MET A 10 -11.00 11.47 -18.39
C MET A 10 -12.14 12.43 -18.75
N ARG A 11 -12.32 13.51 -18.00
CA ARG A 11 -13.34 14.51 -18.27
C ARG A 11 -13.20 15.09 -19.69
N GLN A 12 -11.98 15.43 -20.11
CA GLN A 12 -11.70 15.95 -21.44
C GLN A 12 -11.92 14.90 -22.54
N SER A 13 -11.50 13.65 -22.30
CA SER A 13 -11.69 12.53 -23.23
C SER A 13 -13.17 12.23 -23.47
N LEU A 14 -14.01 12.44 -22.45
CA LEU A 14 -15.47 12.34 -22.53
C LEU A 14 -16.15 13.60 -23.12
N GLY A 15 -15.38 14.61 -23.54
CA GLY A 15 -15.93 15.87 -24.07
C GLY A 15 -16.67 16.72 -23.03
N MET A 16 -16.48 16.46 -21.74
CA MET A 16 -17.18 17.17 -20.66
C MET A 16 -16.47 18.48 -20.29
N THR A 17 -17.22 19.57 -20.15
CA THR A 17 -16.73 20.78 -19.48
C THR A 17 -16.78 20.62 -17.96
N MET A 18 -16.07 21.46 -17.21
CA MET A 18 -16.19 21.47 -15.74
C MET A 18 -17.64 21.73 -15.28
N LYS A 19 -18.40 22.54 -16.02
CA LYS A 19 -19.83 22.80 -15.76
C LYS A 19 -20.67 21.53 -15.91
N ILE A 20 -20.42 20.73 -16.93
CA ILE A 20 -21.12 19.46 -17.13
C ILE A 20 -20.83 18.50 -15.97
N LEU A 21 -19.56 18.36 -15.58
CA LEU A 21 -19.19 17.47 -14.47
C LEU A 21 -19.74 17.97 -13.13
N ALA A 22 -19.70 19.28 -12.87
CA ALA A 22 -20.31 19.92 -11.71
C ALA A 22 -21.80 19.57 -11.60
N ASN A 23 -22.56 19.74 -12.70
CA ASN A 23 -23.98 19.39 -12.73
C ASN A 23 -24.23 17.90 -12.49
N ARG A 24 -23.41 17.01 -13.05
CA ARG A 24 -23.56 15.55 -12.90
C ARG A 24 -23.20 15.04 -11.51
N THR A 25 -22.31 15.75 -10.81
CA THR A 25 -21.89 15.41 -9.44
C THR A 25 -22.68 16.14 -8.36
N GLY A 26 -23.45 17.17 -8.71
CA GLY A 26 -24.10 18.06 -7.74
C GLY A 26 -23.12 18.99 -7.01
N LEU A 27 -21.89 19.14 -7.53
CA LEU A 27 -20.84 19.94 -6.93
C LEU A 27 -20.67 21.28 -7.64
N SER A 28 -19.98 22.22 -7.00
CA SER A 28 -19.69 23.52 -7.61
C SER A 28 -18.54 23.42 -8.64
N ILE A 29 -18.53 24.30 -9.65
CA ILE A 29 -17.42 24.40 -10.61
C ILE A 29 -16.06 24.62 -9.91
N PRO A 30 -15.94 25.52 -8.91
CA PRO A 30 -14.71 25.64 -8.11
C PRO A 30 -14.27 24.33 -7.46
N THR A 31 -15.21 23.52 -6.96
CA THR A 31 -14.92 22.19 -6.39
C THR A 31 -14.33 21.25 -7.44
N ILE A 32 -14.87 21.23 -8.66
CA ILE A 32 -14.30 20.43 -9.76
C ILE A 32 -12.86 20.89 -10.09
N ALA A 33 -12.66 22.21 -10.21
CA ALA A 33 -11.33 22.76 -10.48
C ALA A 33 -10.33 22.47 -9.36
N GLN A 34 -10.78 22.51 -8.10
CA GLN A 34 -9.96 22.17 -6.94
C GLN A 34 -9.64 20.67 -6.91
N ALA A 35 -10.59 19.80 -7.27
CA ALA A 35 -10.36 18.36 -7.37
C ALA A 35 -9.28 18.05 -8.41
N GLU A 36 -9.37 18.62 -9.62
CA GLU A 36 -8.35 18.42 -10.67
C GLU A 36 -6.95 18.89 -10.24
N LYS A 37 -6.85 20.03 -9.54
CA LYS A 37 -5.58 20.53 -9.00
C LYS A 37 -5.09 19.68 -7.83
N GLY A 38 -5.99 19.28 -6.95
CA GLY A 38 -5.73 18.50 -5.75
C GLY A 38 -5.23 17.09 -6.08
N GLU A 39 -5.73 16.50 -7.17
CA GLU A 39 -5.27 15.20 -7.67
C GLU A 39 -3.79 15.23 -8.04
N ILE A 40 -3.36 16.21 -8.84
CA ILE A 40 -1.95 16.37 -9.22
C ILE A 40 -1.08 16.63 -8.00
N ALA A 41 -1.61 17.37 -7.01
CA ALA A 41 -0.91 17.66 -5.76
C ALA A 41 -0.94 16.50 -4.74
N GLY A 42 -1.65 15.40 -5.01
CA GLY A 42 -1.81 14.29 -4.07
C GLY A 42 -2.62 14.64 -2.81
N ARG A 43 -3.46 15.69 -2.85
CA ARG A 43 -4.26 16.19 -1.72
C ARG A 43 -5.76 15.91 -1.87
N ILE A 44 -6.14 15.11 -2.86
CA ILE A 44 -7.53 14.73 -3.11
C ILE A 44 -7.97 13.59 -2.18
N THR A 45 -9.23 13.61 -1.71
CA THR A 45 -9.78 12.51 -0.91
C THR A 45 -10.34 11.41 -1.80
N ILE A 46 -10.39 10.17 -1.28
CA ILE A 46 -11.03 9.04 -1.96
C ILE A 46 -12.48 9.34 -2.30
N GLY A 47 -13.26 9.90 -1.36
CA GLY A 47 -14.65 10.27 -1.64
C GLY A 47 -14.82 11.30 -2.76
N THR A 48 -13.84 12.19 -2.97
CA THR A 48 -13.87 13.11 -4.11
C THR A 48 -13.60 12.36 -5.42
N LEU A 49 -12.64 11.43 -5.43
CA LEU A 49 -12.36 10.59 -6.60
C LEU A 49 -13.59 9.76 -7.00
N GLU A 50 -14.27 9.15 -6.03
CA GLU A 50 -15.53 8.42 -6.24
C GLU A 50 -16.62 9.31 -6.82
N ALA A 51 -16.79 10.52 -6.27
CA ALA A 51 -17.77 11.49 -6.79
C ALA A 51 -17.46 11.88 -8.25
N MET A 52 -16.19 12.15 -8.58
CA MET A 52 -15.79 12.46 -9.95
C MET A 52 -16.05 11.28 -10.90
N ALA A 53 -15.71 10.06 -10.48
CA ALA A 53 -15.95 8.85 -11.27
C ALA A 53 -17.45 8.64 -11.53
N LYS A 54 -18.29 8.73 -10.49
CA LYS A 54 -19.75 8.69 -10.63
C LYS A 54 -20.27 9.76 -11.60
N GLY A 55 -19.76 11.00 -11.48
CA GLY A 55 -20.08 12.10 -12.38
C GLY A 55 -19.68 11.83 -13.84
N MET A 56 -18.63 11.07 -14.08
CA MET A 56 -18.16 10.69 -15.42
C MET A 56 -18.78 9.37 -15.92
N ASN A 57 -19.64 8.72 -15.14
CA ASN A 57 -20.13 7.36 -15.40
C ASN A 57 -18.98 6.35 -15.55
N CYS A 58 -18.01 6.46 -14.64
CA CYS A 58 -16.86 5.57 -14.53
C CYS A 58 -16.87 4.89 -13.16
N ASP A 59 -16.26 3.72 -13.11
CA ASP A 59 -15.93 3.06 -11.84
C ASP A 59 -14.63 3.64 -11.28
N PHE A 60 -14.61 3.88 -9.97
CA PHE A 60 -13.39 4.18 -9.24
C PHE A 60 -12.85 2.89 -8.63
N VAL A 61 -11.64 2.48 -9.04
CA VAL A 61 -10.98 1.28 -8.53
C VAL A 61 -9.81 1.69 -7.65
N TYR A 62 -9.92 1.45 -6.35
CA TYR A 62 -8.82 1.59 -5.39
C TYR A 62 -8.39 0.21 -4.90
N ALA A 63 -7.13 -0.13 -5.09
CA ALA A 63 -6.59 -1.42 -4.70
C ALA A 63 -5.15 -1.31 -4.19
N PHE A 64 -4.85 -2.06 -3.14
CA PHE A 64 -3.47 -2.40 -2.80
C PHE A 64 -3.07 -3.64 -3.59
N VAL A 65 -2.21 -3.47 -4.58
CA VAL A 65 -1.68 -4.58 -5.38
C VAL A 65 -0.34 -5.01 -4.78
N PRO A 66 -0.25 -6.20 -4.15
CA PRO A 66 0.99 -6.65 -3.54
C PRO A 66 2.04 -6.97 -4.62
N LYS A 67 3.30 -6.57 -4.39
CA LYS A 67 4.40 -6.81 -5.35
C LYS A 67 4.74 -8.30 -5.51
N THR A 68 4.35 -9.12 -4.54
CA THR A 68 4.57 -10.57 -4.51
C THR A 68 3.39 -11.26 -3.84
N ASN A 69 3.31 -12.59 -3.95
CA ASN A 69 2.31 -13.38 -3.24
C ASN A 69 2.33 -13.08 -1.72
N ILE A 70 1.14 -12.94 -1.11
CA ILE A 70 0.96 -12.55 0.29
C ILE A 70 1.61 -13.56 1.24
N ASP A 71 1.46 -14.86 1.00
CA ASP A 71 2.09 -15.90 1.83
C ASP A 71 3.62 -15.78 1.80
N LYS A 72 4.17 -15.42 0.64
CA LYS A 72 5.62 -15.16 0.51
C LYS A 72 6.03 -13.91 1.28
N MET A 73 5.23 -12.84 1.27
CA MET A 73 5.50 -11.64 2.07
C MET A 73 5.52 -11.97 3.57
N ILE A 74 4.49 -12.65 4.06
CA ILE A 74 4.38 -13.02 5.49
C ILE A 74 5.52 -13.97 5.89
N LYS A 75 5.86 -14.95 5.06
CA LYS A 75 7.00 -15.86 5.31
C LYS A 75 8.33 -15.12 5.37
N ASN A 76 8.55 -14.16 4.47
CA ASN A 76 9.77 -13.36 4.46
C ASN A 76 9.89 -12.53 5.74
N GLU A 77 8.81 -11.91 6.19
CA GLU A 77 8.80 -11.12 7.42
C GLU A 77 9.03 -11.99 8.66
N ALA A 78 8.44 -13.19 8.71
CA ALA A 78 8.69 -14.15 9.79
C ALA A 78 10.16 -14.58 9.84
N LEU A 79 10.80 -14.80 8.68
CA LEU A 79 12.23 -15.09 8.60
C LEU A 79 13.08 -13.90 9.05
N THR A 80 12.73 -12.68 8.63
CA THR A 80 13.42 -11.46 9.05
C THR A 80 13.34 -11.25 10.57
N LYS A 81 12.15 -11.41 11.16
CA LYS A 81 11.94 -11.31 12.61
C LYS A 81 12.70 -12.41 13.36
N ALA A 82 12.65 -13.66 12.88
CA ALA A 82 13.40 -14.76 13.46
C ALA A 82 14.92 -14.51 13.43
N LYS A 83 15.45 -14.02 12.30
CA LYS A 83 16.87 -13.63 12.17
C LYS A 83 17.23 -12.57 13.20
N ARG A 84 16.42 -11.50 13.32
CA ARG A 84 16.66 -10.43 14.31
C ARG A 84 16.69 -10.96 15.75
N ILE A 85 15.72 -11.78 16.15
CA ILE A 85 15.66 -12.35 17.49
C ILE A 85 16.90 -13.21 17.78
N LEU A 86 17.26 -14.08 16.85
CA LEU A 86 18.38 -15.01 17.05
C LEU A 86 19.74 -14.31 16.97
N SER A 87 19.93 -13.33 16.08
CA SER A 87 21.15 -12.52 16.05
C SER A 87 21.39 -11.81 17.38
N ASN A 88 20.34 -11.23 17.96
CA ASN A 88 20.44 -10.58 19.28
C ASN A 88 20.78 -11.59 20.38
N ALA A 89 20.09 -12.74 20.40
CA ALA A 89 20.38 -13.80 21.37
C ALA A 89 21.81 -14.33 21.24
N ASP A 90 22.29 -14.55 20.00
CA ASP A 90 23.62 -15.08 19.74
C ASP A 90 24.72 -14.08 20.14
N THR A 91 24.52 -12.77 19.95
CA THR A 91 25.45 -11.75 20.46
C THR A 91 25.60 -11.80 21.98
N HIS A 92 24.51 -12.08 22.71
CA HIS A 92 24.55 -12.26 24.16
C HIS A 92 25.16 -13.61 24.56
N MET A 93 24.85 -14.70 23.85
CA MET A 93 25.37 -16.04 24.15
C MET A 93 26.87 -16.22 23.82
N THR A 94 27.43 -15.45 22.87
CA THR A 94 28.88 -15.39 22.65
C THR A 94 29.65 -14.84 23.85
N LEU A 95 29.00 -14.02 24.70
CA LEU A 95 29.59 -13.53 25.95
C LEU A 95 29.55 -14.60 27.07
N GLU A 96 28.69 -15.62 26.95
CA GLU A 96 28.45 -16.65 27.97
C GLU A 96 29.03 -18.04 27.63
N ASN A 97 29.75 -18.16 26.50
CA ASN A 97 30.48 -19.37 26.06
C ASN A 97 29.62 -20.66 25.93
N GLN A 98 28.34 -20.53 25.60
CA GLN A 98 27.47 -21.67 25.27
C GLN A 98 27.42 -21.90 23.76
N ARG A 99 28.00 -23.00 23.27
CA ARG A 99 27.92 -23.39 21.86
C ARG A 99 26.57 -24.03 21.53
N VAL A 100 25.79 -23.37 20.69
CA VAL A 100 24.57 -23.94 20.10
C VAL A 100 24.96 -24.95 19.00
N LYS A 101 24.41 -26.17 19.05
CA LYS A 101 24.78 -27.28 18.15
C LYS A 101 24.13 -27.22 16.75
N GLN A 102 23.08 -26.44 16.57
CA GLN A 102 22.34 -26.33 15.30
C GLN A 102 22.82 -25.13 14.47
N PRO A 103 22.91 -25.25 13.13
CA PRO A 103 23.19 -24.14 12.24
C PRO A 103 22.20 -22.98 12.43
N PHE A 104 22.69 -21.74 12.35
CA PHE A 104 21.89 -20.52 12.53
C PHE A 104 20.65 -20.49 11.60
N GLU A 105 20.84 -20.81 10.31
CA GLU A 105 19.75 -20.81 9.33
C GLU A 105 18.67 -21.86 9.59
N GLU A 106 18.97 -22.95 10.30
CA GLU A 106 17.96 -23.93 10.72
C GLU A 106 17.14 -23.40 11.89
N ARG A 107 17.80 -22.78 12.88
CA ARG A 107 17.13 -22.11 14.01
C ARG A 107 16.22 -20.99 13.55
N VAL A 108 16.67 -20.21 12.57
CA VAL A 108 15.87 -19.15 11.92
C VAL A 108 14.62 -19.75 11.28
N ARG A 109 14.75 -20.80 10.48
CA ARG A 109 13.59 -21.45 9.83
C ARG A 109 12.63 -22.05 10.84
N ALA A 110 13.13 -22.68 11.90
CA ALA A 110 12.30 -23.23 12.97
C ALA A 110 11.52 -22.13 13.71
N LEU A 111 12.20 -21.06 14.12
CA LEU A 111 11.57 -19.93 14.81
C LEU A 111 10.57 -19.22 13.91
N ALA A 112 10.90 -18.96 12.63
CA ALA A 112 9.97 -18.39 11.67
C ALA A 112 8.70 -19.24 11.51
N GLY A 113 8.83 -20.58 11.48
CA GLY A 113 7.69 -21.49 11.45
C GLY A 113 6.80 -21.37 12.70
N ILE A 114 7.39 -21.15 13.88
CA ILE A 114 6.65 -20.90 15.13
C ILE A 114 5.94 -19.55 15.07
N LEU A 115 6.62 -18.48 14.62
CA LEU A 115 6.04 -17.14 14.49
C LEU A 115 4.83 -17.14 13.54
N LEU A 116 4.95 -17.85 12.40
CA LEU A 116 3.84 -18.02 11.45
C LEU A 116 2.64 -18.71 12.07
N LYS A 117 2.84 -19.81 12.81
CA LYS A 117 1.76 -20.55 13.47
C LYS A 117 1.06 -19.73 14.56
N LYS A 118 1.80 -18.84 15.23
CA LYS A 118 1.28 -17.97 16.29
C LYS A 118 0.71 -16.66 15.77
N GLY A 119 0.88 -16.34 14.49
CA GLY A 119 0.50 -15.03 13.92
C GLY A 119 1.40 -13.87 14.38
N ASP A 120 2.54 -14.15 15.01
CA ASP A 120 3.45 -13.17 15.60
C ASP A 120 4.55 -12.76 14.60
N VAL A 121 4.13 -12.32 13.42
CA VAL A 121 5.05 -12.02 12.31
C VAL A 121 5.57 -10.58 12.34
N TRP A 122 4.74 -9.64 12.78
CA TRP A 122 5.04 -8.20 12.82
C TRP A 122 5.63 -7.77 14.16
#